data_AF-A0A2H0SVJ6-F1
#
_entry.id   AF-A0A2H0SVJ6-F1
#
_cell.length_a   1.000
_cell.length_b   1.000
_cell.length_c   1.000
_cell.angle_alpha   90.00
_cell.angle_beta   90.00
_cell.angle_gamma   90.00
#
_symmetry.space_group_name_H-M   'P 1'
#
loop_
_entity.id
_entity.type
_entity.pdbx_description
1 polymer ?
#
loop_
_entity_poly.entity_id
_entity_poly.type
_entity_poly.pdbx_seq_one_letter_code
_entity_poly.pdbx_strand_id
1 'polypeptide(L)'
;MLLLKKEPRRLSFTPTTLEFLLIISTEMTSTMIQSFRKHEDMILVDSNILIYAINTSSPKSSEARRFLQSHRSTLCIAQQNILETLRVITHNNFPNPMKIDQALKVVLDIVSNFPIITPSADTLAVFLELSQKYNFTGKMLFDVYLVATALGDGIRTIATDNEKDFRKFEQIEVLNPFR
;
A
#
# COMPACT_ATOMS: atom_id res chain seq x y z
N MET A 1 -18.59 -31.16 -56.15
CA MET A 1 -17.48 -30.24 -55.82
C MET A 1 -17.14 -30.45 -54.35
N LEU A 2 -16.14 -31.29 -54.04
CA LEU A 2 -15.81 -31.77 -52.68
C LEU A 2 -15.04 -30.72 -51.86
N LEU A 3 -15.51 -30.45 -50.64
CA LEU A 3 -14.83 -29.66 -49.60
C LEU A 3 -13.82 -30.54 -48.84
N LEU A 4 -12.52 -30.28 -49.00
CA LEU A 4 -11.46 -30.86 -48.15
C LEU A 4 -11.30 -30.01 -46.88
N LYS A 5 -11.76 -30.52 -45.73
CA LYS A 5 -11.39 -30.01 -44.40
C LYS A 5 -9.93 -30.37 -44.12
N LYS A 6 -9.06 -29.36 -43.92
CA LYS A 6 -7.69 -29.55 -43.40
C LYS A 6 -7.74 -29.73 -41.89
N GLU A 7 -7.24 -30.86 -41.39
CA GLU A 7 -6.97 -31.08 -39.96
C GLU A 7 -5.88 -30.12 -39.45
N PRO A 8 -6.01 -29.56 -38.23
CA PRO A 8 -4.98 -28.69 -37.66
C PRO A 8 -3.73 -29.49 -37.27
N ARG A 9 -2.54 -28.98 -37.65
CA ARG A 9 -1.26 -29.58 -37.28
C ARG A 9 -1.09 -29.52 -35.76
N ARG A 10 -0.93 -30.69 -35.11
CA ARG A 10 -0.47 -30.76 -33.72
C ARG A 10 1.01 -30.35 -33.67
N LEU A 11 1.29 -29.27 -32.95
CA LEU A 11 2.66 -28.88 -32.60
C LEU A 11 3.22 -29.91 -31.61
N SER A 12 4.27 -30.63 -32.00
CA SER A 12 5.03 -31.50 -31.09
C SER A 12 6.24 -30.74 -30.55
N PHE A 13 6.29 -30.56 -29.23
CA PHE A 13 7.45 -29.99 -28.53
C PHE A 13 8.40 -31.12 -28.09
N THR A 14 9.69 -30.84 -28.06
CA THR A 14 10.70 -31.80 -27.56
C THR A 14 10.60 -31.90 -26.03
N PRO A 15 10.99 -33.03 -25.41
CA PRO A 15 10.98 -33.17 -23.95
C PRO A 15 11.71 -32.01 -23.23
N THR A 16 12.85 -31.58 -23.76
CA THR A 16 13.66 -30.46 -23.23
C THR A 16 12.96 -29.11 -23.30
N THR A 17 12.12 -28.86 -24.32
CA THR A 17 11.35 -27.60 -24.41
C THR A 17 10.17 -27.59 -23.45
N LEU A 18 9.56 -28.75 -23.17
CA LEU A 18 8.50 -28.88 -22.17
C LEU A 18 9.03 -28.70 -20.75
N GLU A 19 10.18 -29.29 -20.41
CA GLU A 19 10.83 -29.09 -19.10
C GLU A 19 11.18 -27.62 -18.86
N PHE A 20 11.74 -26.93 -19.85
CA PHE A 20 12.07 -25.51 -19.75
C PHE A 20 10.84 -24.61 -19.55
N LEU A 21 9.74 -24.87 -20.29
CA LEU A 21 8.48 -24.16 -20.10
C LEU A 21 7.84 -24.43 -18.73
N LEU A 22 7.97 -25.65 -18.20
CA LEU A 22 7.49 -26.01 -16.87
C LEU A 22 8.30 -25.32 -15.77
N ILE A 23 9.63 -25.22 -15.93
CA ILE A 23 10.51 -24.49 -15.01
C ILE A 23 10.15 -23.00 -15.01
N ILE A 24 10.03 -22.37 -16.20
CA ILE A 24 9.61 -20.96 -16.29
C ILE A 24 8.23 -20.78 -15.66
N SER A 25 7.28 -21.66 -15.94
CA SER A 25 5.94 -21.57 -15.35
C SER A 25 5.99 -21.64 -13.83
N THR A 26 6.78 -22.56 -13.27
CA THR A 26 6.94 -22.77 -11.82
C THR A 26 7.68 -21.60 -11.15
N GLU A 27 8.75 -21.09 -11.77
CA GLU A 27 9.47 -19.91 -11.29
C GLU A 27 8.59 -18.66 -11.34
N MET A 28 7.82 -18.46 -12.41
CA MET A 28 6.84 -17.38 -12.49
C MET A 28 5.75 -17.54 -11.43
N THR A 29 5.23 -18.76 -11.19
CA THR A 29 4.23 -18.98 -10.12
C THR A 29 4.82 -18.73 -8.75
N SER A 30 6.03 -19.21 -8.48
CA SER A 30 6.73 -19.01 -7.20
C SER A 30 7.06 -17.53 -6.98
N THR A 31 7.47 -16.81 -8.02
CA THR A 31 7.71 -15.36 -7.97
C THR A 31 6.42 -14.61 -7.72
N MET A 32 5.32 -14.99 -8.41
CA MET A 32 4.00 -14.42 -8.15
C MET A 32 3.53 -14.71 -6.72
N ILE A 33 3.65 -15.94 -6.23
CA ILE A 33 3.25 -16.31 -4.85
C ILE A 33 4.10 -15.57 -3.81
N GLN A 34 5.42 -15.43 -4.03
CA GLN A 34 6.29 -14.65 -3.16
C GLN A 34 5.97 -13.15 -3.21
N SER A 35 5.56 -12.60 -4.37
CA SER A 35 5.09 -11.22 -4.43
C SER A 35 3.75 -11.03 -3.71
N PHE A 36 2.84 -12.02 -3.79
CA PHE A 36 1.55 -11.99 -3.08
C PHE A 36 1.71 -12.07 -1.55
N ARG A 37 2.69 -12.83 -1.04
CA ARG A 37 2.93 -12.95 0.41
C ARG A 37 3.73 -11.82 1.05
N LYS A 38 4.28 -10.89 0.25
CA LYS A 38 5.34 -9.99 0.74
C LYS A 38 4.88 -9.01 1.83
N HIS A 39 3.56 -8.77 1.94
CA HIS A 39 3.02 -7.72 2.80
C HIS A 39 1.86 -8.17 3.71
N GLU A 40 1.48 -9.46 3.75
CA GLU A 40 0.33 -9.93 4.57
C GLU A 40 0.50 -9.63 6.07
N ASP A 41 1.74 -9.69 6.58
CA ASP A 41 2.07 -9.40 7.98
C ASP A 41 2.43 -7.92 8.24
N MET A 42 2.35 -7.06 7.21
CA MET A 42 2.72 -5.65 7.34
C MET A 42 1.55 -4.78 7.83
N ILE A 43 1.91 -3.65 8.42
CA ILE A 43 0.99 -2.64 8.92
C ILE A 43 1.25 -1.36 8.12
N LEU A 44 0.21 -0.86 7.46
CA LEU A 44 0.27 0.40 6.72
C LEU A 44 0.21 1.58 7.67
N VAL A 45 1.18 2.49 7.57
CA VAL A 45 1.23 3.72 8.36
C VAL A 45 0.40 4.82 7.70
N ASP A 46 -0.58 5.34 8.41
CA ASP A 46 -1.33 6.53 8.00
C ASP A 46 -0.46 7.81 8.08
N SER A 47 -0.77 8.81 7.25
CA SER A 47 0.01 10.04 7.12
C SER A 47 0.10 10.84 8.43
N ASN A 48 -0.93 10.77 9.30
CA ASN A 48 -0.90 11.47 10.58
C ASN A 48 0.28 11.04 11.48
N ILE A 49 0.69 9.76 11.46
CA ILE A 49 1.83 9.27 12.25
C ILE A 49 3.12 9.88 11.73
N LEU A 50 3.31 9.93 10.41
CA LEU A 50 4.47 10.56 9.78
C LEU A 50 4.53 12.05 10.11
N ILE A 51 3.38 12.74 10.04
CA ILE A 51 3.25 14.16 10.37
C ILE A 51 3.60 14.41 11.84
N TYR A 52 3.15 13.58 12.77
CA TYR A 52 3.51 13.70 14.19
C TYR A 52 5.00 13.42 14.42
N ALA A 53 5.58 12.42 13.75
CA ALA A 53 7.00 12.15 13.84
C ALA A 53 7.82 13.37 13.36
N ILE A 54 7.41 14.04 12.29
CA ILE A 54 8.09 15.24 11.76
C ILE A 54 7.88 16.46 12.67
N ASN A 55 6.64 16.69 13.14
CA ASN A 55 6.29 17.84 13.96
C ASN A 55 6.78 17.68 15.40
N THR A 56 8.00 18.16 15.69
CA THR A 56 8.58 18.10 17.05
C THR A 56 7.79 18.86 18.11
N SER A 57 6.93 19.79 17.71
CA SER A 57 6.05 20.54 18.61
C SER A 57 4.75 19.78 18.92
N SER A 58 4.46 18.68 18.24
CA SER A 58 3.31 17.84 18.55
C SER A 58 3.54 17.06 19.86
N PRO A 59 2.57 17.00 20.78
CA PRO A 59 2.68 16.16 21.98
C PRO A 59 2.79 14.67 21.63
N LYS A 60 2.40 14.27 20.41
CA LYS A 60 2.50 12.88 19.91
C LYS A 60 3.84 12.57 19.22
N SER A 61 4.75 13.54 19.11
CA SER A 61 5.97 13.37 18.31
C SER A 61 6.88 12.24 18.82
N SER A 62 7.11 12.22 20.14
CA SER A 62 7.95 11.21 20.77
C SER A 62 7.39 9.79 20.59
N GLU A 63 6.08 9.63 20.74
CA GLU A 63 5.42 8.33 20.58
C GLU A 63 5.37 7.89 19.12
N ALA A 64 5.10 8.80 18.19
CA ALA A 64 5.12 8.50 16.76
C ALA A 64 6.51 8.01 16.31
N ARG A 65 7.58 8.68 16.75
CA ARG A 65 8.96 8.26 16.46
C ARG A 65 9.27 6.89 17.06
N ARG A 66 8.86 6.64 18.31
CA ARG A 66 9.03 5.35 18.99
C ARG A 66 8.30 4.23 18.25
N PHE A 67 7.07 4.47 17.83
CA PHE A 67 6.28 3.51 17.06
C PHE A 67 6.96 3.14 15.74
N LEU A 68 7.36 4.15 14.95
CA LEU A 68 8.07 3.95 13.69
C LEU A 68 9.39 3.18 13.85
N GLN A 69 10.12 3.42 14.95
CA GLN A 69 11.38 2.73 15.23
C GLN A 69 11.17 1.28 15.70
N SER A 70 10.24 1.05 16.62
CA SER A 70 9.99 -0.27 17.22
C SER A 70 9.37 -1.27 16.26
N HIS A 71 8.60 -0.80 15.27
CA HIS A 71 7.91 -1.64 14.28
C HIS A 71 8.57 -1.59 12.90
N ARG A 72 9.82 -1.12 12.80
CA ARG A 72 10.49 -0.85 11.52
C ARG A 72 10.44 -2.00 10.51
N SER A 73 10.50 -3.25 10.98
CA SER A 73 10.45 -4.45 10.13
C SER A 73 9.05 -4.87 9.69
N THR A 74 8.00 -4.33 10.31
CA THR A 74 6.60 -4.71 10.05
C THR A 74 5.76 -3.54 9.54
N LEU A 75 6.33 -2.34 9.37
CA LEU A 75 5.62 -1.16 8.83
C LEU A 75 5.91 -0.95 7.35
N CYS A 76 4.89 -0.54 6.60
CA CYS A 76 5.01 -0.04 5.24
C CYS A 76 4.33 1.34 5.09
N ILE A 77 4.64 2.03 3.99
CA ILE A 77 4.13 3.37 3.69
C ILE A 77 3.57 3.39 2.26
N ALA A 78 2.36 3.90 2.06
CA ALA A 78 1.84 4.09 0.71
C ALA A 78 2.36 5.39 0.09
N GLN A 79 2.51 5.43 -1.24
CA GLN A 79 2.80 6.67 -1.98
C GLN A 79 1.84 7.81 -1.62
N GLN A 80 0.55 7.49 -1.40
CA GLN A 80 -0.43 8.48 -0.95
C GLN A 80 -0.04 9.13 0.38
N ASN A 81 0.41 8.35 1.38
CA ASN A 81 0.80 8.91 2.69
C ASN A 81 1.99 9.86 2.57
N ILE A 82 2.92 9.60 1.63
CA ILE A 82 4.04 10.49 1.32
C ILE A 82 3.51 11.83 0.79
N LEU A 83 2.62 11.81 -0.20
CA LEU A 83 2.04 13.00 -0.81
C LEU A 83 1.21 13.81 0.20
N GLU A 84 0.41 13.14 1.02
CA GLU A 84 -0.38 13.77 2.08
C GLU A 84 0.52 14.43 3.13
N THR A 85 1.58 13.73 3.55
CA THR A 85 2.56 14.27 4.50
C THR A 85 3.21 15.52 3.95
N LEU A 86 3.74 15.47 2.71
CA LEU A 86 4.33 16.62 2.04
C LEU A 86 3.35 17.80 1.97
N ARG A 87 2.11 17.54 1.51
CA ARG A 87 1.06 18.56 1.43
C ARG A 87 0.83 19.24 2.78
N VAL A 88 0.75 18.47 3.87
CA VAL A 88 0.47 19.00 5.21
C VAL A 88 1.65 19.82 5.73
N ILE A 89 2.86 19.27 5.72
CA ILE A 89 4.02 19.94 6.34
C ILE A 89 4.47 21.19 5.58
N THR A 90 4.06 21.36 4.31
CA THR A 90 4.31 22.58 3.53
C THR A 90 3.15 23.59 3.58
N HIS A 91 2.01 23.23 4.16
CA HIS A 91 0.83 24.09 4.16
C HIS A 91 0.95 25.20 5.21
N ASN A 92 0.50 26.43 4.89
CA ASN A 92 0.63 27.61 5.77
C ASN A 92 0.02 27.44 7.17
N ASN A 93 -0.95 26.54 7.33
CA ASN A 93 -1.58 26.24 8.62
C ASN A 93 -0.77 25.27 9.50
N PHE A 94 0.33 24.70 8.98
CA PHE A 94 1.19 23.81 9.75
C PHE A 94 2.05 24.61 10.73
N PRO A 95 2.25 24.15 11.98
CA PRO A 95 3.12 24.83 12.95
C PRO A 95 4.58 24.83 12.46
N ASN A 96 4.99 25.92 11.80
CA ASN A 96 6.25 26.07 11.04
C ASN A 96 6.23 25.32 9.69
N PRO A 97 5.56 25.86 8.67
CA PRO A 97 5.53 25.23 7.35
C PRO A 97 6.95 25.13 6.77
N MET A 98 7.28 23.96 6.25
CA MET A 98 8.55 23.72 5.60
C MET A 98 8.52 24.21 4.15
N LYS A 99 9.67 24.69 3.67
CA LYS A 99 9.86 24.84 2.21
C LYS A 99 9.89 23.46 1.57
N ILE A 100 9.45 23.38 0.31
CA ILE A 100 9.27 22.10 -0.38
C ILE A 100 10.56 21.29 -0.50
N ASP A 101 11.71 21.93 -0.70
CA ASP A 101 13.03 21.31 -0.75
C ASP A 101 13.41 20.65 0.59
N GLN A 102 13.15 21.34 1.70
CA GLN A 102 13.37 20.81 3.06
C GLN A 102 12.40 19.68 3.39
N ALA A 103 11.12 19.85 3.04
CA ALA A 103 10.08 18.85 3.24
C ALA A 103 10.39 17.53 2.52
N LEU A 104 10.82 17.61 1.26
CA LEU A 104 11.23 16.45 0.47
C LEU A 104 12.38 15.68 1.14
N LYS A 105 13.42 16.39 1.60
CA LYS A 105 14.54 15.77 2.29
C LYS A 105 14.09 15.05 3.57
N VAL A 106 13.34 15.72 4.44
CA VAL A 106 12.87 15.15 5.71
C VAL A 106 11.98 13.93 5.48
N VAL A 107 11.06 14.00 4.52
CA VAL A 107 10.16 12.88 4.21
C VAL A 107 10.97 11.71 3.65
N LEU A 108 11.88 11.93 2.71
CA LEU A 108 12.73 10.87 2.16
C LEU A 108 13.62 10.21 3.22
N ASP A 109 14.20 10.98 4.13
CA ASP A 109 15.02 10.47 5.23
C ASP A 109 14.23 9.53 6.15
N ILE A 110 12.93 9.76 6.32
CA ILE A 110 12.04 8.90 7.11
C ILE A 110 11.60 7.68 6.29
N VAL A 111 11.00 7.90 5.11
CA VAL A 111 10.30 6.82 4.38
C VAL A 111 11.25 5.83 3.71
N SER A 112 12.51 6.20 3.44
CA SER A 112 13.54 5.29 2.92
C SER A 112 13.86 4.10 3.84
N ASN A 113 13.40 4.16 5.09
CA ASN A 113 13.56 3.09 6.07
C ASN A 113 12.48 2.00 6.00
N PHE A 114 11.46 2.17 5.16
CA PHE A 114 10.28 1.32 5.10
C PHE A 114 9.98 0.88 3.66
N PRO A 115 9.39 -0.30 3.44
CA PRO A 115 8.82 -0.66 2.15
C PRO A 115 7.75 0.36 1.73
N ILE A 116 7.85 0.82 0.49
CA ILE A 116 6.85 1.70 -0.12
C ILE A 116 5.92 0.86 -0.97
N ILE A 117 4.62 0.94 -0.67
CA ILE A 117 3.57 0.29 -1.48
C ILE A 117 2.93 1.31 -2.44
N THR A 118 2.41 0.80 -3.54
CA THR A 118 1.83 1.59 -4.63
C THR A 118 0.52 0.97 -5.07
N PRO A 119 -0.48 1.75 -5.50
CA PRO A 119 -1.70 1.19 -6.07
C PRO A 119 -1.39 0.13 -7.13
N SER A 120 -1.94 -1.06 -6.95
CA SER A 120 -1.84 -2.16 -7.90
C SER A 120 -2.94 -2.06 -8.95
N ALA A 121 -2.92 -2.97 -9.94
CA ALA A 121 -4.00 -3.05 -10.94
C ALA A 121 -5.37 -3.30 -10.29
N ASP A 122 -5.40 -3.96 -9.12
CA ASP A 122 -6.63 -4.32 -8.42
C ASP A 122 -7.16 -3.20 -7.51
N THR A 123 -6.32 -2.21 -7.15
CA THR A 123 -6.71 -1.13 -6.22
C THR A 123 -7.96 -0.39 -6.67
N LEU A 124 -8.11 -0.13 -7.97
CA LEU A 124 -9.31 0.56 -8.48
C LEU A 124 -10.58 -0.29 -8.31
N ALA A 125 -10.50 -1.60 -8.57
CA ALA A 125 -11.64 -2.50 -8.41
C ALA A 125 -12.06 -2.59 -6.94
N VAL A 126 -11.09 -2.76 -6.03
CA VAL A 126 -11.33 -2.78 -4.58
C VAL A 126 -11.91 -1.44 -4.09
N PHE A 127 -11.39 -0.31 -4.59
CA PHE A 127 -11.91 1.01 -4.25
C PHE A 127 -13.39 1.16 -4.64
N LEU A 128 -13.78 0.72 -5.83
CA LEU A 128 -15.17 0.78 -6.29
C LEU A 128 -16.08 -0.12 -5.45
N GLU A 129 -15.63 -1.32 -5.09
CA GLU A 129 -16.37 -2.23 -4.22
C GLU A 129 -16.60 -1.62 -2.82
N LEU A 130 -15.53 -1.12 -2.19
CA LEU A 130 -15.63 -0.47 -0.88
C LEU A 130 -16.52 0.78 -0.93
N SER A 131 -16.44 1.57 -2.00
CA SER A 131 -17.26 2.77 -2.18
C SER A 131 -18.75 2.45 -2.28
N GLN A 132 -19.12 1.34 -2.93
CA GLN A 132 -20.50 0.87 -2.99
C GLN A 132 -20.97 0.32 -1.64
N LYS A 133 -20.11 -0.39 -0.91
CA LYS A 133 -20.47 -1.02 0.38
C LYS A 133 -20.71 0.00 1.51
N TYR A 134 -19.92 1.08 1.58
CA TYR A 134 -19.85 1.95 2.77
C TYR A 134 -20.54 3.32 2.63
N ASN A 135 -21.49 3.49 1.69
CA ASN A 135 -22.22 4.75 1.46
C ASN A 135 -21.30 5.98 1.41
N PHE A 136 -20.47 5.99 0.39
CA PHE A 136 -19.40 6.96 0.16
C PHE A 136 -19.84 8.43 0.25
N THR A 137 -19.02 9.24 0.95
CA THR A 137 -19.04 10.70 0.84
C THR A 137 -17.69 11.19 0.32
N GLY A 138 -17.64 12.32 -0.39
CA GLY A 138 -16.39 12.82 -0.98
C GLY A 138 -15.25 13.04 0.03
N LYS A 139 -15.58 13.24 1.32
CA LYS A 139 -14.60 13.34 2.40
C LYS A 139 -13.81 12.03 2.61
N MET A 140 -14.42 10.89 2.32
CA MET A 140 -13.84 9.57 2.52
C MET A 140 -13.00 9.08 1.34
N LEU A 141 -12.88 9.86 0.27
CA LEU A 141 -12.23 9.43 -0.98
C LEU A 141 -10.83 8.87 -0.74
N PHE A 142 -9.99 9.65 -0.07
CA PHE A 142 -8.59 9.27 0.17
C PHE A 142 -8.47 8.15 1.19
N ASP A 143 -9.33 8.11 2.22
CA ASP A 143 -9.34 7.00 3.19
C ASP A 143 -9.72 5.68 2.52
N VAL A 144 -10.78 5.67 1.71
CA VAL A 144 -11.25 4.47 0.99
C VAL A 144 -10.21 4.02 -0.03
N TYR A 145 -9.58 4.95 -0.74
CA TYR A 145 -8.52 4.63 -1.70
C TYR A 145 -7.25 4.10 -1.01
N LEU A 146 -6.92 4.61 0.17
CA LEU A 146 -5.82 4.08 0.99
C LEU A 146 -6.10 2.65 1.45
N VAL A 147 -7.32 2.38 1.94
CA VAL A 147 -7.74 1.01 2.30
C VAL A 147 -7.70 0.09 1.09
N ALA A 148 -8.17 0.54 -0.07
CA ALA A 148 -8.09 -0.24 -1.30
C ALA A 148 -6.65 -0.53 -1.74
N THR A 149 -5.73 0.41 -1.53
CA THR A 149 -4.30 0.21 -1.78
C THR A 149 -3.74 -0.85 -0.83
N ALA A 150 -4.02 -0.76 0.47
CA ALA A 150 -3.59 -1.75 1.46
C ALA A 150 -4.06 -3.17 1.10
N LEU A 151 -5.36 -3.32 0.84
CA LEU A 151 -5.96 -4.61 0.51
C LEU A 151 -5.44 -5.17 -0.83
N GLY A 152 -5.16 -4.30 -1.81
CA GLY A 152 -4.57 -4.70 -3.09
C GLY A 152 -3.16 -5.26 -2.99
N ASP A 153 -2.44 -4.95 -1.90
CA ASP A 153 -1.13 -5.51 -1.55
C ASP A 153 -1.23 -6.60 -0.46
N GLY A 154 -2.43 -7.02 -0.08
CA GLY A 154 -2.65 -8.04 0.96
C GLY A 154 -2.51 -7.54 2.41
N ILE A 155 -2.31 -6.24 2.61
CA ILE A 155 -2.15 -5.63 3.93
C ILE A 155 -3.51 -5.41 4.57
N ARG A 156 -3.67 -5.94 5.79
CA ARG A 156 -4.94 -5.90 6.53
C ARG A 156 -4.93 -5.04 7.78
N THR A 157 -3.82 -4.40 8.14
CA THR A 157 -3.75 -3.54 9.33
C THR A 157 -3.30 -2.14 8.95
N ILE A 158 -4.02 -1.13 9.46
CA ILE A 158 -3.65 0.29 9.31
C ILE A 158 -3.36 0.88 10.68
N ALA A 159 -2.17 1.45 10.84
CA ALA A 159 -1.78 2.23 12.00
C ALA A 159 -2.21 3.70 11.83
N THR A 160 -3.06 4.20 12.73
CA THR A 160 -3.60 5.57 12.64
C THR A 160 -4.05 6.10 14.01
N ASP A 161 -3.95 7.41 14.20
CA ASP A 161 -4.61 8.11 15.30
C ASP A 161 -6.13 8.32 15.07
N ASN A 162 -6.56 8.38 13.80
CA ASN A 162 -7.92 8.70 13.39
C ASN A 162 -8.80 7.44 13.28
N GLU A 163 -8.85 6.61 14.31
CA GLU A 163 -9.44 5.27 14.25
C GLU A 163 -10.86 5.22 13.66
N LYS A 164 -11.70 6.21 13.97
CA LYS A 164 -13.09 6.31 13.47
C LYS A 164 -13.17 6.32 11.95
N ASP A 165 -12.16 6.85 11.27
CA ASP A 165 -12.15 6.98 9.82
C ASP A 165 -11.90 5.62 9.16
N PHE A 166 -11.30 4.66 9.89
CA PHE A 166 -10.96 3.32 9.39
C PHE A 166 -11.76 2.17 10.01
N ARG A 167 -12.24 2.28 11.27
CA ARG A 167 -13.00 1.23 11.97
C ARG A 167 -14.32 0.82 11.31
N LYS A 168 -14.80 1.61 10.35
CA LYS A 168 -15.98 1.29 9.54
C LYS A 168 -15.71 0.20 8.50
N PHE A 169 -14.45 -0.01 8.10
CA PHE A 169 -14.07 -1.04 7.13
C PHE A 169 -13.84 -2.37 7.85
N GLU A 170 -14.59 -3.40 7.45
CA GLU A 170 -14.56 -4.72 8.09
C GLU A 170 -13.36 -5.56 7.60
N GLN A 171 -12.74 -5.16 6.48
CA GLN A 171 -11.66 -5.89 5.82
C GLN A 171 -10.29 -5.64 6.45
N ILE A 172 -10.19 -4.64 7.35
CA ILE A 172 -8.95 -4.22 7.99
C ILE A 172 -9.08 -4.14 9.52
N GLU A 173 -7.96 -4.29 10.18
CA GLU A 173 -7.75 -3.98 11.58
C GLU A 173 -7.15 -2.58 11.73
N VAL A 174 -7.44 -1.93 12.85
CA VAL A 174 -6.96 -0.59 13.17
C VAL A 174 -6.06 -0.66 14.41
N LEU A 175 -4.82 -0.20 14.25
CA LEU A 175 -3.85 -0.06 15.34
C LEU A 175 -3.67 1.43 15.67
N ASN A 176 -3.87 1.83 16.93
CA ASN A 176 -3.56 3.18 17.38
C ASN A 176 -2.33 3.17 18.29
N PRO A 177 -1.20 3.77 17.89
CA PRO A 177 0.03 3.76 18.70
C PRO A 177 0.01 4.77 19.86
N PHE A 178 -1.06 5.55 20.02
CA PHE A 178 -1.16 6.61 21.02
C PHE A 178 -2.14 6.28 22.17
N ARG A 179 -2.52 5.01 22.32
CA ARG A 179 -3.50 4.53 23.32
C ARG A 179 -2.99 3.32 24.07
#